data_AF-A0A9E4J6B7-F1
#
_entry.id   AF-A0A9E4J6B7-F1
#
_cell.length_a   1.000
_cell.length_b   1.000
_cell.length_c   1.000
_cell.angle_alpha   90.00
_cell.angle_beta   90.00
_cell.angle_gamma   90.00
#
_symmetry.space_group_name_H-M   'P 1'
#
loop_
_entity.id
_entity.type
_entity.pdbx_description
1 polymer ?
#
loop_
_entity_poly.entity_id
_entity_poly.type
_entity_poly.pdbx_seq_one_letter_code
_entity_poly.pdbx_strand_id
1 'polypeptide(L)'
;MIIRWDKLASELLRALRGRRSRAALARRLDTSPNVIYMWEKGARAPKASVLFKLAAAARVDVRGIAAVLAPADSVCRDFAHWQAEDTSRLLEVLTKQATTAHIAKVVGVDRSTVKRWRAGLSEPRLPELLLIVHAFSHRLIDWLDALVDAGKLMEVKVLHRAVEAQRDLAYAHPWSSAVLRALELKPCGTNQVAQIAQAIGQEPTNVRDCLRHLERAQQVRRIRGRWVAQNVITVDTGTDPHGNLAQKRHWAEVAVKKLQGFDGRGESLFSYNVVAVSSEDLQRIRQAHVAFFEQVRSIVAESRAADHVALLNVQLVLLGERS
;
A
#
# COMPACT_ATOMS: atom_id res chain seq x y z
N MET A 1 9.53 13.52 1.22
CA MET A 1 10.66 12.76 1.80
C MET A 1 11.38 12.05 0.67
N ILE A 2 12.72 12.11 0.60
CA ILE A 2 13.50 11.42 -0.46
C ILE A 2 14.12 10.18 0.17
N ILE A 3 13.68 8.99 -0.26
CA ILE A 3 14.24 7.70 0.18
C ILE A 3 15.47 7.39 -0.70
N ARG A 4 16.60 7.05 -0.09
CA ARG A 4 17.77 6.55 -0.84
C ARG A 4 17.70 5.04 -0.95
N TRP A 5 17.22 4.56 -2.10
CA TRP A 5 16.91 3.15 -2.33
C TRP A 5 18.11 2.21 -2.12
N ASP A 6 19.33 2.62 -2.47
CA ASP A 6 20.54 1.83 -2.22
C ASP A 6 20.84 1.66 -0.72
N LYS A 7 20.59 2.71 0.07
CA LYS A 7 20.77 2.66 1.52
C LYS A 7 19.70 1.81 2.18
N LEU A 8 18.44 1.95 1.76
CA LEU A 8 17.34 1.11 2.24
C LEU A 8 17.61 -0.37 1.93
N ALA A 9 18.08 -0.68 0.73
CA ALA A 9 18.49 -2.04 0.36
C ALA A 9 19.60 -2.58 1.28
N SER A 10 20.65 -1.78 1.53
CA SER A 10 21.72 -2.15 2.47
C SER A 10 21.21 -2.37 3.91
N GLU A 11 20.32 -1.50 4.40
CA GLU A 11 19.71 -1.62 5.73
C GLU A 11 18.87 -2.89 5.86
N LEU A 12 18.02 -3.16 4.87
CA LEU A 12 17.18 -4.35 4.82
C LEU A 12 18.01 -5.64 4.82
N LEU A 13 19.08 -5.70 4.02
CA LEU A 13 19.97 -6.87 3.98
C LEU A 13 20.67 -7.10 5.33
N ARG A 14 21.14 -6.02 5.98
CA ARG A 14 21.74 -6.10 7.33
C ARG A 14 20.74 -6.58 8.37
N ALA A 15 19.51 -6.06 8.32
CA ALA A 15 18.44 -6.44 9.22
C ALA A 15 18.07 -7.93 9.06
N LEU A 16 17.89 -8.41 7.82
CA LEU A 16 17.59 -9.81 7.53
C LEU A 16 18.73 -10.78 7.89
N ARG A 17 20.00 -10.37 7.72
CA ARG A 17 21.14 -11.19 8.19
C ARG A 17 21.07 -11.37 9.71
N GLY A 18 20.71 -10.31 10.44
CA GLY A 18 20.66 -10.28 11.89
C GLY A 18 22.02 -10.62 12.50
N ARG A 19 22.04 -11.59 13.42
CA ARG A 19 23.25 -12.01 14.15
C ARG A 19 24.16 -12.97 13.35
N ARG A 20 23.73 -13.45 12.19
CA ARG A 20 24.52 -14.42 11.38
C ARG A 20 25.78 -13.77 10.85
N SER A 21 26.89 -14.50 10.78
CA SER A 21 28.10 -13.98 10.14
C SER A 21 27.90 -13.86 8.62
N ARG A 22 28.66 -12.98 7.97
CA ARG A 22 28.67 -12.86 6.50
C ARG A 22 29.04 -14.18 5.82
N ALA A 23 29.98 -14.94 6.41
CA ALA A 23 30.38 -16.25 5.92
C ALA A 23 29.26 -17.30 6.03
N ALA A 24 28.51 -17.31 7.12
CA ALA A 24 27.35 -18.18 7.27
C ALA A 24 26.26 -17.86 6.24
N LEU A 25 26.04 -16.57 5.97
CA LEU A 25 25.06 -16.16 4.97
C LEU A 25 25.53 -16.45 3.54
N ALA A 26 26.79 -16.19 3.24
CA ALA A 26 27.39 -16.43 1.94
C ALA A 26 27.27 -17.91 1.52
N ARG A 27 27.53 -18.84 2.45
CA ARG A 27 27.33 -20.30 2.23
C ARG A 27 25.89 -20.66 1.88
N ARG A 28 24.90 -19.99 2.49
CA ARG A 28 23.48 -20.26 2.23
C ARG A 28 22.98 -19.70 0.90
N LEU A 29 23.62 -18.65 0.40
CA LEU A 29 23.27 -17.98 -0.85
C LEU A 29 24.18 -18.41 -2.01
N ASP A 30 25.05 -19.40 -1.80
CA ASP A 30 26.06 -19.85 -2.75
C ASP A 30 26.88 -18.68 -3.36
N THR A 31 27.41 -17.83 -2.47
CA THR A 31 28.18 -16.64 -2.86
C THR A 31 29.38 -16.42 -1.95
N SER A 32 30.18 -15.38 -2.20
CA SER A 32 31.34 -15.05 -1.37
C SER A 32 31.01 -14.06 -0.25
N PRO A 33 31.69 -14.13 0.91
CA PRO A 33 31.49 -13.17 2.00
C PRO A 33 31.78 -11.71 1.60
N ASN A 34 32.68 -11.51 0.63
CA ASN A 34 33.00 -10.18 0.10
C ASN A 34 31.83 -9.59 -0.70
N VAL A 35 31.08 -10.42 -1.44
CA VAL A 35 29.86 -9.98 -2.12
C VAL A 35 28.81 -9.51 -1.12
N ILE A 36 28.59 -10.27 -0.03
CA ILE A 36 27.68 -9.85 1.06
C ILE A 36 28.13 -8.52 1.66
N TYR A 37 29.43 -8.36 1.95
CA TYR A 37 29.97 -7.11 2.48
C TYR A 37 29.71 -5.92 1.55
N MET A 38 29.92 -6.09 0.24
CA MET A 38 29.66 -5.04 -0.75
C MET A 38 28.18 -4.66 -0.82
N TRP A 39 27.28 -5.62 -0.64
CA TRP A 39 25.84 -5.36 -0.54
C TRP A 39 25.48 -4.59 0.73
N GLU A 40 25.98 -5.01 1.88
CA GLU A 40 25.71 -4.33 3.15
C GLU A 40 26.31 -2.92 3.21
N LYS A 41 27.42 -2.67 2.51
CA LYS A 41 28.01 -1.32 2.40
C LYS A 41 27.24 -0.42 1.41
N GLY A 42 26.37 -0.98 0.59
CA GLY A 42 25.66 -0.27 -0.49
C GLY A 42 26.55 0.04 -1.70
N ALA A 43 27.71 -0.62 -1.83
CA ALA A 43 28.61 -0.45 -2.97
C ALA A 43 28.17 -1.24 -4.21
N ARG A 44 27.36 -2.29 -4.01
CA ARG A 44 26.66 -3.06 -5.05
C ARG A 44 25.29 -3.46 -4.51
N ALA A 45 24.32 -3.67 -5.39
CA ALA A 45 23.03 -4.23 -5.01
C ALA A 45 22.84 -5.65 -5.59
N PRO A 46 22.27 -6.60 -4.81
CA PRO A 46 21.89 -7.90 -5.32
C PRO A 46 20.67 -7.80 -6.25
N LYS A 47 20.42 -8.87 -7.02
CA LYS A 47 19.15 -9.07 -7.73
C LYS A 47 17.99 -9.28 -6.75
N ALA A 48 16.77 -9.00 -7.19
CA ALA A 48 15.53 -9.20 -6.43
C ALA A 48 15.40 -10.60 -5.83
N SER A 49 15.64 -11.67 -6.60
CA SER A 49 15.58 -13.07 -6.12
C SER A 49 16.41 -13.34 -4.85
N VAL A 50 17.53 -12.64 -4.68
CA VAL A 50 18.39 -12.79 -3.50
C VAL A 50 17.68 -12.35 -2.22
N LEU A 51 16.81 -11.34 -2.28
CA LEU A 51 16.02 -10.92 -1.11
C LEU A 51 15.14 -12.05 -0.61
N PHE A 52 14.43 -12.72 -1.51
CA PHE A 52 13.50 -13.80 -1.15
C PHE A 52 14.26 -15.03 -0.67
N LYS A 53 15.39 -15.38 -1.29
CA LYS A 53 16.31 -16.42 -0.80
C LYS A 53 16.85 -16.10 0.60
N LEU A 54 17.18 -14.82 0.85
CA LEU A 54 17.63 -14.35 2.15
C LEU A 54 16.51 -14.42 3.20
N ALA A 55 15.29 -14.02 2.85
CA ALA A 55 14.11 -14.12 3.71
C ALA A 55 13.82 -15.59 4.09
N ALA A 56 13.83 -16.49 3.10
CA ALA A 56 13.70 -17.93 3.33
C ALA A 56 14.80 -18.46 4.27
N ALA A 57 16.06 -18.10 4.01
CA ALA A 57 17.19 -18.46 4.87
C ALA A 57 17.04 -17.88 6.29
N ALA A 58 16.47 -16.69 6.42
CA ALA A 58 16.19 -16.05 7.69
C ALA A 58 14.99 -16.68 8.44
N ARG A 59 14.27 -17.63 7.82
CA ARG A 59 13.01 -18.24 8.29
C ARG A 59 11.86 -17.23 8.40
N VAL A 60 11.86 -16.23 7.52
CA VAL A 60 10.71 -15.34 7.36
C VAL A 60 9.72 -16.01 6.41
N ASP A 61 8.42 -15.86 6.67
CA ASP A 61 7.37 -16.40 5.82
C ASP A 61 7.32 -15.68 4.46
N VAL A 62 8.03 -16.21 3.48
CA VAL A 62 8.10 -15.66 2.13
C VAL A 62 6.73 -15.66 1.45
N ARG A 63 5.86 -16.63 1.77
CA ARG A 63 4.49 -16.67 1.26
C ARG A 63 3.69 -15.51 1.82
N GLY A 64 3.77 -15.28 3.13
CA GLY A 64 3.17 -14.13 3.81
C GLY A 64 3.65 -12.80 3.25
N ILE A 65 4.96 -12.65 3.01
CA ILE A 65 5.53 -11.43 2.41
C ILE A 65 4.96 -11.18 1.00
N ALA A 66 4.85 -12.20 0.16
CA ALA A 66 4.24 -12.07 -1.16
C ALA A 66 2.74 -11.74 -1.06
N ALA A 67 2.05 -12.34 -0.09
CA ALA A 67 0.62 -12.10 0.20
C ALA A 67 0.30 -10.63 0.53
N VAL A 68 1.27 -9.88 1.06
CA VAL A 68 1.12 -8.42 1.28
C VAL A 68 0.98 -7.66 -0.03
N LEU A 69 1.57 -8.13 -1.12
CA LEU A 69 1.56 -7.40 -2.39
C LEU A 69 0.52 -7.94 -3.37
N ALA A 70 0.27 -9.25 -3.31
CA ALA A 70 -0.55 -9.97 -4.27
C ALA A 70 -1.05 -11.28 -3.65
N PRO A 71 -2.17 -11.87 -4.11
CA PRO A 71 -2.52 -13.23 -3.72
C PRO A 71 -1.32 -14.18 -3.90
N ALA A 72 -0.89 -14.87 -2.84
CA ALA A 72 0.40 -15.57 -2.84
C ALA A 72 0.54 -16.56 -4.02
N ASP A 73 -0.52 -17.31 -4.31
CA ASP A 73 -0.52 -18.34 -5.35
C ASP A 73 -0.44 -17.77 -6.78
N SER A 74 -0.66 -16.45 -6.96
CA SER A 74 -0.43 -15.79 -8.26
C SER A 74 1.03 -15.43 -8.51
N VAL A 75 1.88 -15.47 -7.47
CA VAL A 75 3.27 -15.01 -7.54
C VAL A 75 4.25 -16.17 -7.67
N CYS A 76 4.14 -17.17 -6.80
CA CYS A 76 5.07 -18.29 -6.76
C CYS A 76 4.35 -19.56 -6.25
N ARG A 77 4.74 -20.73 -6.78
CA ARG A 77 4.28 -22.03 -6.30
C ARG A 77 5.19 -22.63 -5.25
N ASP A 78 6.50 -22.37 -5.35
CA ASP A 78 7.52 -22.86 -4.42
C ASP A 78 8.32 -21.70 -3.82
N PHE A 79 7.82 -21.20 -2.70
CA PHE A 79 8.45 -20.11 -1.96
C PHE A 79 9.80 -20.47 -1.32
N ALA A 80 10.16 -21.76 -1.26
CA ALA A 80 11.49 -22.17 -0.79
C ALA A 80 12.58 -21.93 -1.85
N HIS A 81 12.20 -21.88 -3.13
CA HIS A 81 13.15 -21.81 -4.26
C HIS A 81 12.83 -20.67 -5.23
N TRP A 82 12.73 -19.43 -4.73
CA TRP A 82 12.44 -18.25 -5.55
C TRP A 82 13.43 -18.05 -6.72
N GLN A 83 12.90 -17.90 -7.93
CA GLN A 83 13.66 -17.68 -9.17
C GLN A 83 13.33 -16.34 -9.85
N ALA A 84 13.98 -16.08 -10.99
CA ALA A 84 13.75 -14.87 -11.79
C ALA A 84 12.34 -14.78 -12.35
N GLU A 85 11.76 -15.92 -12.70
CA GLU A 85 10.40 -16.04 -13.19
C GLU A 85 9.37 -15.65 -12.13
N ASP A 86 9.63 -15.95 -10.85
CA ASP A 86 8.76 -15.53 -9.73
C ASP A 86 8.84 -14.03 -9.50
N THR A 87 10.03 -13.43 -9.64
CA THR A 87 10.19 -11.98 -9.66
C THR A 87 9.40 -11.37 -10.81
N SER A 88 9.43 -11.96 -12.00
CA SER A 88 8.65 -11.50 -13.15
C SER A 88 7.15 -11.51 -12.86
N ARG A 89 6.61 -12.61 -12.31
CA ARG A 89 5.19 -12.70 -11.91
C ARG A 89 4.82 -11.67 -10.85
N LEU A 90 5.67 -11.47 -9.85
CA LEU A 90 5.48 -10.41 -8.86
C LEU A 90 5.38 -9.03 -9.53
N LEU A 91 6.29 -8.73 -10.45
CA LEU A 91 6.28 -7.48 -11.20
C LEU A 91 5.03 -7.33 -12.07
N GLU A 92 4.58 -8.41 -12.72
CA GLU A 92 3.35 -8.41 -13.51
C GLU A 92 2.13 -8.07 -12.65
N VAL A 93 2.01 -8.66 -11.46
CA VAL A 93 0.90 -8.34 -10.56
C VAL A 93 0.99 -6.90 -10.07
N LEU A 94 2.17 -6.49 -9.57
CA LEU A 94 2.38 -5.14 -9.05
C LEU A 94 2.14 -4.06 -10.09
N THR A 95 2.50 -4.32 -11.35
CA THR A 95 2.50 -3.32 -12.41
C THR A 95 1.46 -3.59 -13.49
N LYS A 96 0.44 -4.40 -13.20
CA LYS A 96 -0.56 -4.90 -14.15
C LYS A 96 -1.18 -3.79 -15.01
N GLN A 97 -1.46 -2.64 -14.40
CA GLN A 97 -2.11 -1.50 -15.06
C GLN A 97 -1.09 -0.48 -15.61
N ALA A 98 0.19 -0.60 -15.26
CA ALA A 98 1.21 0.32 -15.71
C ALA A 98 1.83 -0.12 -17.05
N THR A 99 2.03 0.86 -17.94
CA THR A 99 2.76 0.64 -19.19
C THR A 99 4.26 0.46 -18.93
N THR A 100 4.95 -0.29 -19.78
CA THR A 100 6.42 -0.42 -19.74
C THR A 100 7.11 0.94 -19.74
N ALA A 101 6.58 1.90 -20.50
CA ALA A 101 7.12 3.25 -20.59
C ALA A 101 7.01 4.02 -19.26
N HIS A 102 5.89 3.85 -18.54
CA HIS A 102 5.69 4.47 -17.25
C HIS A 102 6.62 3.89 -16.18
N ILE A 103 6.75 2.55 -16.13
CA ILE A 103 7.66 1.88 -15.19
C ILE A 103 9.11 2.29 -15.44
N ALA A 104 9.55 2.29 -16.71
CA ALA A 104 10.89 2.72 -17.11
C ALA A 104 11.20 4.14 -16.62
N LYS A 105 10.24 5.07 -16.78
CA LYS A 105 10.36 6.45 -16.30
C LYS A 105 10.45 6.54 -14.78
N VAL A 106 9.61 5.80 -14.05
CA VAL A 106 9.59 5.79 -12.58
C VAL A 106 10.90 5.25 -12.00
N VAL A 107 11.40 4.16 -12.57
CA VAL A 107 12.62 3.48 -12.07
C VAL A 107 13.91 4.13 -12.59
N GLY A 108 13.85 4.86 -13.70
CA GLY A 108 15.01 5.50 -14.32
C GLY A 108 15.84 4.55 -15.18
N VAL A 109 15.20 3.58 -15.83
CA VAL A 109 15.85 2.58 -16.70
C VAL A 109 15.24 2.60 -18.11
N ASP A 110 15.88 1.91 -19.06
CA ASP A 110 15.35 1.79 -20.42
C ASP A 110 14.12 0.85 -20.50
N ARG A 111 13.23 1.10 -21.47
CA ARG A 111 12.03 0.27 -21.71
C ARG A 111 12.38 -1.18 -22.02
N SER A 112 13.48 -1.44 -22.73
CA SER A 112 13.93 -2.80 -23.02
C SER A 112 14.32 -3.56 -21.74
N THR A 113 14.88 -2.87 -20.75
CA THR A 113 15.22 -3.46 -19.44
C THR A 113 13.96 -3.92 -18.72
N VAL A 114 12.93 -3.06 -18.68
CA VAL A 114 11.62 -3.40 -18.09
C VAL A 114 10.94 -4.55 -18.85
N LYS A 115 11.00 -4.56 -20.19
CA LYS A 115 10.47 -5.67 -21.00
C LYS A 115 11.15 -6.99 -20.63
N ARG A 116 12.48 -7.00 -20.47
CA ARG A 116 13.22 -8.20 -20.08
C ARG A 116 12.87 -8.65 -18.66
N TRP A 117 12.65 -7.72 -17.72
CA TRP A 117 12.16 -8.06 -16.37
C TRP A 117 10.80 -8.75 -16.40
N ARG A 118 9.85 -8.24 -17.18
CA ARG A 118 8.51 -8.84 -17.35
C ARG A 118 8.51 -10.16 -18.11
N ALA A 119 9.56 -10.44 -18.88
CA ALA A 119 9.72 -11.71 -19.57
C ALA A 119 10.51 -12.75 -18.74
N GLY A 120 10.92 -12.43 -17.51
CA GLY A 120 11.80 -13.27 -16.70
C GLY A 120 13.25 -13.40 -17.23
N LEU A 121 13.60 -12.68 -18.30
CA LEU A 121 14.94 -12.75 -18.95
C LEU A 121 16.03 -11.99 -18.17
N SER A 122 15.64 -11.18 -17.20
CA SER A 122 16.49 -10.52 -16.23
C SER A 122 15.67 -10.14 -15.02
N GLU A 123 16.30 -9.61 -13.96
CA GLU A 123 15.61 -9.14 -12.76
C GLU A 123 16.04 -7.73 -12.39
N PRO A 124 15.16 -6.95 -11.74
CA PRO A 124 15.59 -5.71 -11.08
C PRO A 124 16.54 -6.04 -9.93
N ARG A 125 17.44 -5.09 -9.65
CA ARG A 125 18.21 -5.06 -8.41
C ARG A 125 17.29 -4.69 -7.25
N LEU A 126 17.71 -5.02 -6.03
CA LEU A 126 16.92 -4.75 -4.83
C LEU A 126 16.45 -3.29 -4.67
N PRO A 127 17.28 -2.25 -4.92
CA PRO A 127 16.82 -0.85 -4.91
C PRO A 127 15.70 -0.57 -5.89
N GLU A 128 15.78 -1.13 -7.10
CA GLU A 128 14.77 -0.97 -8.16
C GLU A 128 13.47 -1.68 -7.76
N LEU A 129 13.56 -2.88 -7.17
CA LEU A 129 12.39 -3.59 -6.64
C LEU A 129 11.71 -2.79 -5.51
N LEU A 130 12.49 -2.24 -4.56
CA LEU A 130 11.94 -1.42 -3.47
C LEU A 130 11.21 -0.19 -3.99
N LEU A 131 11.76 0.48 -5.01
CA LEU A 131 11.13 1.60 -5.67
C LEU A 131 9.84 1.17 -6.41
N ILE A 132 9.84 0.03 -7.10
CA ILE A 132 8.64 -0.50 -7.76
C ILE A 132 7.56 -0.81 -6.73
N VAL A 133 7.89 -1.50 -5.64
CA VAL A 133 6.93 -1.79 -4.56
C VAL A 133 6.36 -0.49 -3.99
N HIS A 134 7.20 0.51 -3.73
CA HIS A 134 6.76 1.81 -3.25
C HIS A 134 5.81 2.51 -4.20
N ALA A 135 6.18 2.59 -5.48
CA ALA A 135 5.47 3.37 -6.49
C ALA A 135 4.15 2.74 -6.92
N PHE A 136 4.07 1.40 -6.94
CA PHE A 136 2.94 0.70 -7.55
C PHE A 136 2.04 -0.05 -6.56
N SER A 137 2.52 -0.38 -5.36
CA SER A 137 1.67 -1.03 -4.34
C SER A 137 1.12 -0.06 -3.30
N HIS A 138 1.84 1.05 -3.02
CA HIS A 138 1.65 1.89 -1.83
C HIS A 138 1.74 1.16 -0.48
N ARG A 139 2.19 -0.10 -0.46
CA ARG A 139 2.30 -0.97 0.72
C ARG A 139 3.75 -1.27 1.09
N LEU A 140 4.69 -0.38 0.75
CA LEU A 140 6.11 -0.58 1.05
C LEU A 140 6.34 -0.84 2.55
N ILE A 141 5.71 -0.05 3.42
CA ILE A 141 5.92 -0.19 4.86
C ILE A 141 5.42 -1.54 5.36
N ASP A 142 4.21 -1.96 4.99
CA ASP A 142 3.65 -3.26 5.35
C ASP A 142 4.50 -4.42 4.84
N TRP A 143 4.99 -4.28 3.61
CA TRP A 143 5.84 -5.28 2.99
C TRP A 143 7.21 -5.38 3.68
N LEU A 144 7.77 -4.25 4.12
CA LEU A 144 8.98 -4.23 4.92
C LEU A 144 8.74 -4.82 6.31
N ASP A 145 7.65 -4.48 7.01
CA ASP A 145 7.30 -5.03 8.33
C ASP A 145 7.09 -6.56 8.30
N ALA A 146 6.60 -7.09 7.17
CA ALA A 146 6.54 -8.54 6.94
C ALA A 146 7.92 -9.20 6.80
N LEU A 147 8.96 -8.44 6.43
CA LEU A 147 10.35 -8.90 6.30
C LEU A 147 11.14 -8.70 7.59
N VAL A 148 11.09 -7.49 8.15
CA VAL A 148 11.84 -6.99 9.31
C VAL A 148 11.07 -5.82 9.93
N ASP A 149 11.27 -5.52 11.21
CA ASP A 149 10.72 -4.29 11.81
C ASP A 149 11.20 -3.02 11.06
N ALA A 150 10.32 -2.42 10.26
CA ALA A 150 10.62 -1.30 9.37
C ALA A 150 10.91 -0.02 10.16
N GLY A 151 10.43 0.08 11.41
CA GLY A 151 10.75 1.16 12.34
C GLY A 151 12.23 1.23 12.74
N LYS A 152 12.98 0.13 12.51
CA LYS A 152 14.44 0.07 12.71
C LYS A 152 15.27 0.46 11.49
N LEU A 153 14.65 0.58 10.31
CA LEU A 153 15.33 0.98 9.07
C LEU A 153 15.38 2.51 8.97
N MET A 154 16.57 3.09 8.98
CA MET A 154 16.75 4.54 9.10
C MET A 154 16.16 5.30 7.91
N GLU A 155 16.25 4.76 6.69
CA GLU A 155 15.73 5.42 5.48
C GLU A 155 14.19 5.52 5.46
N VAL A 156 13.47 4.64 6.16
CA VAL A 156 12.00 4.61 6.19
C VAL A 156 11.39 4.84 7.56
N LYS A 157 12.18 5.01 8.62
CA LYS A 157 11.71 5.19 10.00
C LYS A 157 10.69 6.33 10.16
N VAL A 158 10.91 7.45 9.45
CA VAL A 158 9.97 8.59 9.49
C VAL A 158 8.66 8.25 8.78
N LEU A 159 8.74 7.55 7.64
CA LEU A 159 7.57 7.09 6.90
C LEU A 159 6.78 6.04 7.69
N HIS A 160 7.46 5.08 8.31
CA HIS A 160 6.88 4.07 9.19
C HIS A 160 6.07 4.72 10.31
N ARG A 161 6.67 5.66 11.05
CA ARG A 161 5.97 6.42 12.10
C ARG A 161 4.77 7.19 11.56
N ALA A 162 4.87 7.79 10.38
CA ALA A 162 3.77 8.53 9.77
C ALA A 162 2.60 7.60 9.39
N VAL A 163 2.90 6.40 8.85
CA VAL A 163 1.90 5.37 8.52
C VAL A 163 1.21 4.87 9.78
N GLU A 164 1.96 4.50 10.82
CA GLU A 164 1.39 4.03 12.09
C GLU A 164 0.55 5.10 12.77
N ALA A 165 1.03 6.36 12.85
CA ALA A 165 0.23 7.45 13.39
C ALA A 165 -1.07 7.69 12.60
N GLN A 166 -1.06 7.46 11.29
CA GLN A 166 -2.27 7.54 10.48
C GLN A 166 -3.25 6.41 10.77
N ARG A 167 -2.74 5.19 10.99
CA ARG A 167 -3.57 4.03 11.36
C ARG A 167 -4.28 4.27 12.67
N ASP A 168 -3.52 4.61 13.70
CA ASP A 168 -4.04 4.91 15.03
C ASP A 168 -5.12 6.00 14.97
N LEU A 169 -4.84 7.05 14.21
CA LEU A 169 -5.77 8.15 14.03
C LEU A 169 -7.01 7.73 13.24
N ALA A 170 -6.86 6.94 12.18
CA ALA A 170 -8.00 6.44 11.43
C ALA A 170 -8.90 5.62 12.37
N TYR A 171 -8.34 4.66 13.12
CA TYR A 171 -9.09 3.81 14.05
C TYR A 171 -9.82 4.62 15.13
N ALA A 172 -9.13 5.58 15.76
CA ALA A 172 -9.72 6.41 16.81
C ALA A 172 -10.74 7.44 16.28
N HIS A 173 -10.50 7.96 15.07
CA HIS A 173 -11.29 9.02 14.46
C HIS A 173 -11.49 8.74 12.96
N PRO A 174 -12.47 7.91 12.56
CA PRO A 174 -12.66 7.49 11.17
C PRO A 174 -12.73 8.64 10.14
N TRP A 175 -13.40 9.73 10.49
CA TRP A 175 -13.52 10.92 9.64
C TRP A 175 -12.20 11.64 9.35
N SER A 176 -11.13 11.38 10.12
CA SER A 176 -9.80 11.97 9.88
C SER A 176 -9.29 11.68 8.46
N SER A 177 -9.57 10.48 7.93
CA SER A 177 -9.19 10.09 6.57
C SER A 177 -9.93 10.90 5.51
N ALA A 178 -11.23 11.17 5.70
CA ALA A 178 -12.02 12.00 4.81
C ALA A 178 -11.60 13.48 4.88
N VAL A 179 -11.28 13.99 6.08
CA VAL A 179 -10.77 15.35 6.27
C VAL A 179 -9.42 15.55 5.56
N LEU A 180 -8.52 14.56 5.62
CA LEU A 180 -7.26 14.60 4.85
C LEU A 180 -7.49 14.70 3.34
N ARG A 181 -8.45 13.93 2.79
CA ARG A 181 -8.80 14.01 1.37
C ARG A 181 -9.48 15.32 1.00
N ALA A 182 -10.31 15.86 1.89
CA ALA A 182 -10.92 17.17 1.68
C ALA A 182 -9.90 18.31 1.60
N LEU A 183 -8.74 18.19 2.27
CA LEU A 183 -7.65 19.16 2.12
C LEU A 183 -7.00 19.11 0.73
N GLU A 184 -7.06 17.98 0.02
CA GLU A 184 -6.56 17.84 -1.35
C GLU A 184 -7.41 18.63 -2.36
N LEU A 185 -8.67 18.95 -2.03
CA LEU A 185 -9.55 19.84 -2.79
C LEU A 185 -9.09 21.31 -2.78
N LYS A 186 -8.04 21.64 -2.00
CA LYS A 186 -7.50 22.99 -1.81
C LYS A 186 -8.58 24.03 -1.41
N PRO A 187 -9.34 23.78 -0.33
CA PRO A 187 -10.34 24.73 0.17
C PRO A 187 -9.70 26.11 0.40
N CYS A 188 -10.30 27.16 -0.13
CA CYS A 188 -9.73 28.50 -0.23
C CYS A 188 -10.57 29.56 0.51
N GLY A 189 -9.92 30.61 1.03
CA GLY A 189 -10.59 31.67 1.78
C GLY A 189 -10.51 31.51 3.31
N THR A 190 -11.29 32.30 4.04
CA THR A 190 -11.20 32.45 5.51
C THR A 190 -11.88 31.34 6.29
N ASN A 191 -12.84 30.61 5.70
CA ASN A 191 -13.61 29.58 6.41
C ASN A 191 -13.35 28.15 5.88
N GLN A 192 -12.07 27.76 5.87
CA GLN A 192 -11.62 26.46 5.37
C GLN A 192 -12.31 25.27 6.04
N VAL A 193 -12.59 25.36 7.35
CA VAL A 193 -13.27 24.31 8.12
C VAL A 193 -14.70 24.09 7.61
N ALA A 194 -15.46 25.17 7.36
CA ALA A 194 -16.82 25.04 6.85
C ALA A 194 -16.85 24.43 5.43
N GLN A 195 -15.86 24.76 4.59
CA GLN A 195 -15.76 24.17 3.26
C GLN A 195 -15.45 22.68 3.31
N ILE A 196 -14.51 22.25 4.17
CA ILE A 196 -14.22 20.83 4.39
C ILE A 196 -15.46 20.10 4.92
N ALA A 197 -16.12 20.70 5.91
CA ALA A 197 -17.34 20.17 6.52
C ALA A 197 -18.45 19.96 5.47
N GLN A 198 -18.67 20.95 4.60
CA GLN A 198 -19.61 20.85 3.49
C GLN A 198 -19.21 19.76 2.50
N ALA A 199 -17.94 19.69 2.10
CA ALA A 199 -17.45 18.74 1.10
C ALA A 199 -17.61 17.27 1.53
N ILE A 200 -17.49 16.98 2.83
CA ILE A 200 -17.60 15.60 3.36
C ILE A 200 -18.93 15.32 4.07
N GLY A 201 -19.82 16.31 4.15
CA GLY A 201 -21.12 16.20 4.84
C GLY A 201 -20.97 15.94 6.34
N GLN A 202 -20.19 16.77 7.03
CA GLN A 202 -19.95 16.70 8.47
C GLN A 202 -20.15 18.06 9.14
N GLU A 203 -20.30 18.04 10.47
CA GLU A 203 -20.37 19.26 11.28
C GLU A 203 -18.99 19.95 11.37
N PRO A 204 -18.92 21.30 11.30
CA PRO A 204 -17.66 22.05 11.43
C PRO A 204 -16.89 21.81 12.74
N THR A 205 -17.57 21.35 13.80
CA THR A 205 -16.95 20.97 15.08
C THR A 205 -16.17 19.66 14.95
N ASN A 206 -16.77 18.62 14.37
CA ASN A 206 -16.11 17.34 14.13
C ASN A 206 -14.88 17.49 13.21
N VAL A 207 -14.99 18.33 12.17
CA VAL A 207 -13.85 18.64 11.29
C VAL A 207 -12.73 19.34 12.06
N ARG A 208 -13.06 20.30 12.93
CA ARG A 208 -12.08 20.97 13.80
C ARG A 208 -11.35 19.98 14.69
N ASP A 209 -12.08 19.03 15.28
CA ASP A 209 -11.51 18.01 16.14
C ASP A 209 -10.57 17.10 15.36
N CYS A 210 -11.01 16.60 14.21
CA CYS A 210 -10.17 15.81 13.30
C CYS A 210 -8.90 16.58 12.90
N LEU A 211 -9.00 17.86 12.54
CA LEU A 211 -7.83 18.69 12.19
C LEU A 211 -6.86 18.86 13.36
N ARG A 212 -7.35 18.98 14.60
CA ARG A 212 -6.50 19.02 15.81
C ARG A 212 -5.76 17.70 16.02
N HIS A 213 -6.44 16.57 15.85
CA HIS A 213 -5.80 15.26 15.96
C HIS A 213 -4.79 15.01 14.83
N LEU A 214 -5.13 15.41 13.60
CA LEU A 214 -4.22 15.38 12.45
C LEU A 214 -2.97 16.25 12.66
N GLU A 215 -3.11 17.42 13.30
CA GLU A 215 -1.98 18.29 13.62
C GLU A 215 -1.06 17.66 14.67
N ARG A 216 -1.64 17.08 15.73
CA ARG A 216 -0.89 16.34 16.75
C ARG A 216 -0.15 15.13 16.17
N ALA A 217 -0.75 14.46 15.19
CA ALA A 217 -0.14 13.37 14.43
C ALA A 217 0.83 13.86 13.33
N GLN A 218 1.08 15.17 13.23
CA GLN A 218 1.97 15.80 12.24
C GLN A 218 1.58 15.56 10.76
N GLN A 219 0.32 15.23 10.50
CA GLN A 219 -0.18 14.96 9.14
C GLN A 219 -0.65 16.22 8.43
N VAL A 220 -1.04 17.23 9.20
CA VAL A 220 -1.37 18.57 8.72
C VAL A 220 -0.58 19.60 9.51
N ARG A 221 -0.41 20.79 8.93
CA ARG A 221 0.09 21.98 9.66
C ARG A 221 -0.68 23.22 9.26
N ARG A 222 -0.57 24.24 10.11
CA ARG A 222 -0.99 25.60 9.78
C ARG A 222 0.14 26.36 9.07
N ILE A 223 -0.14 26.86 7.87
CA ILE A 223 0.74 27.78 7.14
C ILE A 223 -0.06 29.05 6.88
N ARG A 224 0.39 30.20 7.40
CA ARG A 224 -0.30 31.50 7.26
C ARG A 224 -1.80 31.41 7.61
N GLY A 225 -2.12 30.70 8.69
CA GLY A 225 -3.50 30.50 9.18
C GLY A 225 -4.33 29.44 8.43
N ARG A 226 -3.78 28.75 7.43
CA ARG A 226 -4.48 27.71 6.65
C ARG A 226 -3.95 26.32 6.96
N TRP A 227 -4.84 25.34 7.07
CA TRP A 227 -4.47 23.93 7.15
C TRP A 227 -3.97 23.44 5.81
N VAL A 228 -2.82 22.78 5.83
CA VAL A 228 -2.20 22.15 4.66
C VAL A 228 -1.76 20.76 5.06
N ALA A 229 -2.17 19.76 4.27
CA ALA A 229 -1.68 18.40 4.45
C ALA A 229 -0.18 18.33 4.13
N GLN A 230 0.59 17.66 5.01
CA GLN A 230 2.04 17.50 4.82
C GLN A 230 2.36 16.23 4.02
N ASN A 231 1.70 15.13 4.37
CA ASN A 231 1.87 13.83 3.74
C ASN A 231 0.50 13.15 3.72
N VAL A 232 -0.16 13.10 2.56
CA VAL A 232 -1.36 12.29 2.41
C VAL A 232 -0.93 10.90 1.93
N ILE A 233 -0.76 9.99 2.88
CA ILE A 233 -0.37 8.61 2.59
C ILE A 233 -1.65 7.79 2.50
N THR A 234 -1.74 6.88 1.53
CA THR A 234 -2.79 5.86 1.52
C THR A 234 -2.38 4.78 2.50
N VAL A 235 -3.20 4.55 3.52
CA VAL A 235 -2.88 3.62 4.59
C VAL A 235 -3.84 2.46 4.55
N ASP A 236 -3.28 1.25 4.51
CA ASP A 236 -4.05 0.04 4.66
C ASP A 236 -4.35 -0.18 6.15
N THR A 237 -5.63 -0.16 6.49
CA THR A 237 -6.13 -0.49 7.84
C THR A 237 -6.37 -1.99 8.01
N GLY A 238 -6.05 -2.80 6.99
CA GLY A 238 -6.23 -4.25 7.04
C GLY A 238 -5.24 -5.02 7.91
N THR A 239 -4.20 -4.36 8.44
CA THR A 239 -3.19 -4.98 9.30
C THR A 239 -3.72 -5.32 10.70
N ASP A 240 -4.74 -4.60 11.19
CA ASP A 240 -5.50 -4.95 12.40
C ASP A 240 -6.91 -5.43 12.01
N PRO A 241 -7.22 -6.74 12.17
CA PRO A 241 -8.54 -7.27 11.84
C PRO A 241 -9.69 -6.58 12.59
N HIS A 242 -9.49 -6.20 13.86
CA HIS A 242 -10.53 -5.58 14.67
C HIS A 242 -10.76 -4.12 14.25
N GLY A 243 -9.69 -3.34 14.12
CA GLY A 243 -9.73 -1.98 13.60
C GLY A 243 -10.32 -1.90 12.18
N ASN A 244 -9.94 -2.82 11.29
CA ASN A 244 -10.50 -2.92 9.94
C ASN A 244 -12.02 -3.15 9.97
N LEU A 245 -12.49 -4.10 10.79
CA LEU A 245 -13.91 -4.38 10.92
C LEU A 245 -14.67 -3.17 11.46
N ALA A 246 -14.13 -2.49 12.47
CA ALA A 246 -14.71 -1.26 13.03
C ALA A 246 -14.81 -0.15 11.96
N GLN A 247 -13.79 0.02 11.13
CA GLN A 247 -13.82 0.96 10.00
C GLN A 247 -14.88 0.60 8.97
N LYS A 248 -14.92 -0.65 8.54
CA LYS A 248 -15.92 -1.13 7.57
C LYS A 248 -17.33 -0.90 8.09
N ARG A 249 -17.58 -1.19 9.37
CA ARG A 249 -18.86 -0.93 10.03
C ARG A 249 -19.19 0.56 10.03
N HIS A 250 -18.28 1.42 10.46
CA HIS A 250 -18.47 2.86 10.48
C HIS A 250 -18.88 3.41 9.10
N TRP A 251 -18.12 3.07 8.05
CA TRP A 251 -18.40 3.55 6.71
C TRP A 251 -19.66 2.92 6.08
N ALA A 252 -20.03 1.70 6.47
CA ALA A 252 -21.32 1.11 6.11
C ALA A 252 -22.49 1.88 6.75
N GLU A 253 -22.39 2.24 8.04
CA GLU A 253 -23.40 3.05 8.72
C GLU A 253 -23.55 4.44 8.09
N VAL A 254 -22.44 5.07 7.66
CA VAL A 254 -22.48 6.34 6.91
C VAL A 254 -23.24 6.18 5.59
N ALA A 255 -22.99 5.10 4.85
CA ALA A 255 -23.70 4.82 3.61
C ALA A 255 -25.20 4.58 3.84
N VAL A 256 -25.56 3.84 4.91
CA VAL A 256 -26.98 3.63 5.30
C VAL A 256 -27.66 4.95 5.62
N LYS A 257 -27.02 5.83 6.41
CA LYS A 257 -27.58 7.16 6.73
C LYS A 257 -27.80 8.01 5.47
N LYS A 258 -26.87 7.98 4.51
CA LYS A 258 -27.02 8.68 3.23
C LYS A 258 -28.15 8.07 2.39
N LEU A 259 -28.29 6.74 2.37
CA LEU A 259 -29.37 6.05 1.65
C LEU A 259 -30.75 6.38 2.25
N GLN A 260 -30.88 6.50 3.58
CA GLN A 260 -32.13 6.85 4.24
C GLN A 260 -32.68 8.22 3.81
N GLY A 261 -31.80 9.16 3.47
CA GLY A 261 -32.16 10.48 2.95
C GLY A 261 -32.11 10.59 1.43
N PHE A 262 -31.91 9.49 0.70
CA PHE A 262 -31.74 9.50 -0.74
C PHE A 262 -33.10 9.51 -1.46
N ASP A 263 -33.34 10.55 -2.27
CA ASP A 263 -34.58 10.74 -3.03
C ASP A 263 -34.50 10.19 -4.47
N GLY A 264 -33.43 9.46 -4.80
CA GLY A 264 -33.17 8.95 -6.14
C GLY A 264 -32.48 9.95 -7.07
N ARG A 265 -32.17 11.18 -6.60
CA ARG A 265 -31.50 12.22 -7.39
C ARG A 265 -30.16 12.59 -6.75
N GLY A 266 -29.14 12.81 -7.58
CA GLY A 266 -27.80 13.20 -7.14
C GLY A 266 -26.70 12.29 -7.68
N GLU A 267 -25.45 12.59 -7.31
CA GLU A 267 -24.26 11.88 -7.81
C GLU A 267 -23.95 10.58 -7.05
N SER A 268 -24.63 10.35 -5.92
CA SER A 268 -24.43 9.13 -5.13
C SER A 268 -25.12 7.95 -5.80
N LEU A 269 -24.37 6.88 -6.03
CA LEU A 269 -24.88 5.64 -6.62
C LEU A 269 -25.10 4.61 -5.50
N PHE A 270 -26.34 4.17 -5.35
CA PHE A 270 -26.71 3.04 -4.50
C PHE A 270 -27.26 1.93 -5.38
N SER A 271 -26.57 0.79 -5.39
CA SER A 271 -26.96 -0.36 -6.20
C SER A 271 -26.81 -1.63 -5.39
N TYR A 272 -27.78 -2.54 -5.51
CA TYR A 272 -27.70 -3.87 -4.90
C TYR A 272 -28.26 -4.89 -5.88
N ASN A 273 -27.67 -6.09 -5.86
CA ASN A 273 -28.16 -7.25 -6.59
C ASN A 273 -28.10 -8.45 -5.65
N VAL A 274 -29.21 -9.17 -5.53
CA VAL A 274 -29.26 -10.46 -4.84
C VAL A 274 -29.28 -11.54 -5.92
N VAL A 275 -28.28 -12.43 -5.92
CA VAL A 275 -28.08 -13.43 -6.97
C VAL A 275 -27.86 -14.81 -6.36
N ALA A 276 -28.41 -15.84 -7.01
CA ALA A 276 -28.08 -17.24 -6.73
C ALA A 276 -26.99 -17.68 -7.71
N VAL A 277 -25.89 -18.22 -7.21
CA VAL A 277 -24.71 -18.58 -8.02
C VAL A 277 -24.10 -19.90 -7.53
N SER A 278 -23.43 -20.60 -8.44
CA SER A 278 -22.65 -21.80 -8.11
C SER A 278 -21.44 -21.45 -7.22
N SER A 279 -20.83 -22.45 -6.58
CA SER A 279 -19.59 -22.22 -5.80
C SER A 279 -18.42 -21.78 -6.69
N GLU A 280 -18.37 -22.25 -7.94
CA GLU A 280 -17.36 -21.84 -8.92
C GLU A 280 -17.57 -20.38 -9.33
N ASP A 281 -18.81 -20.00 -9.67
CA ASP A 281 -19.14 -18.62 -10.03
C ASP A 281 -18.98 -17.66 -8.85
N LEU A 282 -19.23 -18.11 -7.62
CA LEU A 282 -18.93 -17.34 -6.42
C LEU A 282 -17.44 -17.00 -6.33
N GLN A 283 -16.54 -17.92 -6.67
CA GLN A 283 -15.10 -17.62 -6.70
C GLN A 283 -14.76 -16.65 -7.83
N ARG A 284 -15.38 -16.79 -9.01
CA ARG A 284 -15.22 -15.83 -10.11
C ARG A 284 -15.70 -14.42 -9.72
N ILE A 285 -16.82 -14.31 -9.02
CA ILE A 285 -17.36 -13.04 -8.50
C ILE A 285 -16.43 -12.45 -7.44
N ARG A 286 -15.87 -13.27 -6.54
CA ARG A 286 -14.85 -12.80 -5.56
C ARG A 286 -13.62 -12.23 -6.26
N GLN A 287 -13.13 -12.91 -7.30
CA GLN A 287 -11.99 -12.41 -8.09
C GLN A 287 -12.33 -11.09 -8.81
N ALA A 288 -13.52 -11.00 -9.41
CA ALA A 288 -13.99 -9.76 -10.05
C ALA A 288 -14.13 -8.60 -9.04
N HIS A 289 -14.60 -8.89 -7.83
CA HIS A 289 -14.71 -7.90 -6.76
C HIS A 289 -13.34 -7.34 -6.34
N VAL A 290 -12.32 -8.21 -6.20
CA VAL A 290 -10.94 -7.77 -5.92
C VAL A 290 -10.41 -6.93 -7.09
N ALA A 291 -10.56 -7.41 -8.32
CA ALA A 291 -10.11 -6.71 -9.52
C ALA A 291 -10.74 -5.32 -9.68
N PHE A 292 -12.02 -5.17 -9.32
CA PHE A 292 -12.71 -3.88 -9.31
C PHE A 292 -12.03 -2.87 -8.36
N PHE A 293 -11.69 -3.27 -7.13
CA PHE A 293 -10.99 -2.38 -6.20
C PHE A 293 -9.58 -2.02 -6.68
N GLU A 294 -8.86 -2.94 -7.31
CA GLU A 294 -7.56 -2.66 -7.94
C GLU A 294 -7.71 -1.61 -9.07
N GLN A 295 -8.75 -1.73 -9.90
CA GLN A 295 -9.04 -0.78 -10.98
C GLN A 295 -9.36 0.61 -10.43
N VAL A 296 -10.22 0.71 -9.40
CA VAL A 296 -10.54 2.00 -8.76
C VAL A 296 -9.29 2.65 -8.17
N ARG A 297 -8.44 1.89 -7.48
CA ARG A 297 -7.18 2.42 -6.91
C ARG A 297 -6.27 3.01 -7.99
N SER A 298 -6.19 2.38 -9.16
CA SER A 298 -5.41 2.93 -10.28
C SER A 298 -6.01 4.23 -10.82
N ILE A 299 -7.34 4.31 -10.97
CA ILE A 299 -8.02 5.55 -11.39
C ILE A 299 -7.75 6.68 -10.39
N VAL A 300 -7.84 6.39 -9.08
CA VAL A 300 -7.53 7.36 -8.02
C VAL A 300 -6.07 7.81 -8.09
N ALA A 301 -5.12 6.89 -8.32
CA ALA A 301 -3.71 7.21 -8.43
C ALA A 301 -3.36 8.05 -9.67
N GLU A 302 -4.12 7.92 -10.76
CA GLU A 302 -3.94 8.72 -11.99
C GLU A 302 -4.64 10.08 -11.95
N SER A 303 -5.56 10.29 -10.99
CA SER A 303 -6.28 11.55 -10.82
C SER A 303 -5.35 12.67 -10.37
N ARG A 304 -5.27 13.75 -11.17
CA ARG A 304 -4.33 14.87 -10.93
C ARG A 304 -4.95 16.06 -10.19
N ALA A 305 -6.27 16.17 -10.21
CA ALA A 305 -7.02 17.22 -9.54
C ALA A 305 -8.22 16.58 -8.84
N ALA A 306 -8.23 16.63 -7.51
CA ALA A 306 -9.35 16.13 -6.72
C ALA A 306 -10.39 17.25 -6.60
N ASP A 307 -11.57 17.02 -7.16
CA ASP A 307 -12.72 17.93 -7.05
C ASP A 307 -13.78 17.40 -6.07
N HIS A 308 -13.75 16.09 -5.79
CA HIS A 308 -14.73 15.40 -4.95
C HIS A 308 -14.05 14.46 -3.96
N VAL A 309 -14.65 14.31 -2.77
CA VAL A 309 -14.33 13.23 -1.82
C VAL A 309 -15.44 12.20 -1.91
N ALA A 310 -15.12 11.03 -2.46
CA ALA A 310 -16.07 9.93 -2.61
C ALA A 310 -15.80 8.81 -1.60
N LEU A 311 -16.87 8.26 -1.02
CA LEU A 311 -16.83 7.01 -0.29
C LEU A 311 -17.27 5.89 -1.23
N LEU A 312 -16.39 4.90 -1.46
CA LEU A 312 -16.74 3.69 -2.19
C LEU A 312 -16.93 2.54 -1.21
N ASN A 313 -18.16 2.01 -1.13
CA ASN A 313 -18.50 0.86 -0.30
C ASN A 313 -19.17 -0.20 -1.18
N VAL A 314 -18.41 -1.22 -1.58
CA VAL A 314 -18.93 -2.36 -2.34
C VAL A 314 -18.86 -3.59 -1.45
N GLN A 315 -20.00 -4.25 -1.25
CA GLN A 315 -20.11 -5.38 -0.34
C GLN A 315 -20.58 -6.62 -1.08
N LEU A 316 -19.85 -7.72 -0.90
CA LEU A 316 -20.31 -9.07 -1.22
C LEU A 316 -20.60 -9.77 0.11
N VAL A 317 -21.89 -9.94 0.43
CA VAL A 317 -22.33 -10.54 1.69
C VAL A 317 -22.96 -11.89 1.40
N LEU A 318 -22.50 -12.93 2.09
CA LEU A 318 -23.19 -14.22 2.11
C LEU A 318 -24.34 -14.12 3.10
N LEU A 319 -25.56 -14.39 2.64
CA LEU A 319 -26.76 -14.30 3.46
C LEU A 319 -27.06 -15.60 4.24
N GLY A 320 -26.36 -16.69 3.93
CA GLY A 320 -26.48 -17.98 4.61
C GLY A 320 -25.18 -18.40 5.29
N GLU A 321 -25.29 -18.97 6.48
CA GLU A 321 -24.19 -19.65 7.16
C GLU A 321 -24.05 -21.07 6.60
N ARG A 322 -22.84 -21.48 6.21
CA ARG A 322 -22.57 -22.91 5.99
C ARG A 322 -22.52 -23.56 7.37
N SER A 323 -23.54 -24.35 7.70
CA SER A 323 -23.42 -25.46 8.67
C SER A 323 -22.42 -26.49 8.16
#